data_AF-A0AAW8D7V0-F1
#
_entry.id   AF-A0AAW8D7V0-F1
#
_cell.length_a   1.000
_cell.length_b   1.000
_cell.length_c   1.000
_cell.angle_alpha   90.00
_cell.angle_beta   90.00
_cell.angle_gamma   90.00
#
_symmetry.space_group_name_H-M   'P 1'
#
loop_
_entity.id
_entity.type
_entity.pdbx_description
1 polymer ?
#
loop_
_entity_poly.entity_id
_entity_poly.type
_entity_poly.pdbx_seq_one_letter_code
_entity_poly.pdbx_strand_id
1 'polypeptide(L)'
;MPYTYLIFRAKRPVQVGSQVDEADVTPIGTSKEIRALFHAVIPELTWDDTGGAGYYKVGDEEFIVSLFEQGPIHMAVSATGHSPRGFQGYLIEICAAAGLFAVDDGLVLGGMLRL
;
A
#
# COMPACT_ATOMS: atom_id res chain seq x y z
N MET A 1 -0.51 -17.13 -4.40
CA MET A 1 -1.51 -16.60 -3.44
C MET A 1 -1.42 -15.08 -3.46
N PRO A 2 -2.54 -14.35 -3.40
CA PRO A 2 -2.51 -12.89 -3.28
C PRO A 2 -1.93 -12.48 -1.92
N TYR A 3 -1.14 -11.39 -1.91
CA TYR A 3 -0.64 -10.76 -0.69
C TYR A 3 -1.47 -9.52 -0.42
N THR A 4 -2.09 -9.45 0.76
CA THR A 4 -2.96 -8.34 1.13
C THR A 4 -2.29 -7.50 2.21
N TYR A 5 -2.10 -6.23 1.91
CA TYR A 5 -1.52 -5.25 2.82
C TYR A 5 -2.56 -4.23 3.24
N LEU A 6 -2.62 -3.90 4.52
CA LEU A 6 -3.43 -2.78 5.00
C LEU A 6 -2.59 -1.51 5.01
N ILE A 7 -3.02 -0.49 4.27
CA ILE A 7 -2.39 0.83 4.26
C ILE A 7 -3.17 1.77 5.18
N PHE A 8 -2.45 2.55 5.96
CA PHE A 8 -3.05 3.51 6.89
C PHE A 8 -2.17 4.72 7.21
N ARG A 9 -2.77 5.73 7.87
CA ARG A 9 -2.04 6.87 8.45
C ARG A 9 -2.13 6.83 9.98
N ALA A 10 -1.00 6.97 10.66
CA ALA A 10 -0.94 6.93 12.12
C ALA A 10 -1.05 8.33 12.77
N LYS A 11 -1.68 8.42 13.95
CA LYS A 11 -1.74 9.63 14.81
C LYS A 11 -0.43 9.91 15.53
N ARG A 12 0.40 8.88 15.71
CA ARG A 12 1.65 8.90 16.46
C ARG A 12 2.74 8.12 15.72
N PRO A 13 4.03 8.29 16.08
CA PRO A 13 5.09 7.45 15.54
C PRO A 13 4.81 5.95 15.75
N VAL A 14 5.02 5.14 14.73
CA VAL A 14 4.82 3.69 14.72
C VAL A 14 6.13 3.01 14.43
N GLN A 15 6.42 1.91 15.13
CA GLN A 15 7.65 1.15 14.96
C GLN A 15 7.45 0.01 13.95
N VAL A 16 8.42 -0.21 13.07
CA VAL A 16 8.43 -1.38 12.18
C VAL A 16 8.45 -2.66 13.03
N GLY A 17 7.61 -3.63 12.64
CA GLY A 17 7.44 -4.90 13.36
C GLY A 17 6.55 -4.81 14.60
N SER A 18 5.94 -3.65 14.90
CA SER A 18 4.92 -3.56 15.94
C SER A 18 3.53 -3.83 15.37
N GLN A 19 2.61 -4.20 16.26
CA GLN A 19 1.18 -4.12 15.99
C GLN A 19 0.72 -2.65 16.02
N VAL A 20 -0.43 -2.38 15.42
CA VAL A 20 -1.08 -1.06 15.47
C VAL A 20 -2.49 -1.20 16.02
N ASP A 21 -2.88 -0.29 16.92
CA ASP A 21 -4.25 -0.19 17.43
C ASP A 21 -5.08 0.64 16.44
N GLU A 22 -6.31 0.22 16.17
CA GLU A 22 -7.26 0.98 15.32
C GLU A 22 -7.48 2.41 15.82
N ALA A 23 -7.40 2.63 17.15
CA ALA A 23 -7.51 3.96 17.75
C ALA A 23 -6.37 4.91 17.33
N ASP A 24 -5.21 4.37 16.93
CA ASP A 24 -4.06 5.13 16.45
C ASP A 24 -4.13 5.48 14.96
N VAL A 25 -5.18 5.04 14.28
CA VAL A 25 -5.31 5.19 12.84
C VAL A 25 -6.22 6.36 12.47
N THR A 26 -5.94 6.99 11.33
CA THR A 26 -6.71 8.12 10.78
C THR A 26 -7.09 7.84 9.33
N PRO A 27 -8.22 8.43 8.85
CA PRO A 27 -8.66 8.24 7.49
C PRO A 27 -7.54 8.52 6.49
N ILE A 28 -7.26 7.50 5.69
CA ILE A 28 -6.54 7.65 4.44
C ILE A 28 -7.45 8.32 3.42
N GLY A 29 -6.83 8.96 2.44
CA GLY A 29 -7.56 9.60 1.35
C GLY A 29 -8.40 8.62 0.54
N THR A 30 -9.04 9.14 -0.49
CA THR A 30 -9.82 8.38 -1.46
C THR A 30 -8.94 7.40 -2.25
N SER A 31 -9.57 6.37 -2.83
CA SER A 31 -8.92 5.47 -3.81
C SER A 31 -8.20 6.24 -4.92
N LYS A 32 -8.72 7.38 -5.37
CA LYS A 32 -8.08 8.24 -6.38
C LYS A 32 -6.75 8.83 -5.89
N GLU A 33 -6.67 9.27 -4.64
CA GLU A 33 -5.45 9.80 -4.04
C GLU A 33 -4.39 8.70 -3.87
N ILE A 34 -4.81 7.50 -3.44
CA ILE A 34 -3.91 6.35 -3.35
C ILE A 34 -3.38 5.96 -4.74
N ARG A 35 -4.24 5.90 -5.77
CA ARG A 35 -3.79 5.65 -7.16
C ARG A 35 -2.75 6.67 -7.63
N ALA A 36 -2.92 7.95 -7.28
CA ALA A 36 -1.96 9.00 -7.63
C ALA A 36 -0.60 8.79 -6.94
N LEU A 37 -0.58 8.34 -5.68
CA LEU A 37 0.64 8.02 -4.96
C LEU A 37 1.36 6.81 -5.58
N PHE A 38 0.61 5.77 -5.93
CA PHE A 38 1.15 4.62 -6.66
C PHE A 38 1.77 5.04 -8.00
N HIS A 39 1.09 5.89 -8.76
CA HIS A 39 1.60 6.37 -10.06
C HIS A 39 2.80 7.33 -9.92
N ALA A 40 2.98 7.97 -8.77
CA ALA A 40 4.16 8.80 -8.50
C ALA A 40 5.42 7.96 -8.27
N VAL A 41 5.28 6.76 -7.71
CA VAL A 41 6.37 5.81 -7.45
C VAL A 41 6.56 4.81 -8.60
N ILE A 42 5.47 4.41 -9.24
CA ILE A 42 5.40 3.44 -10.34
C ILE A 42 4.68 4.09 -11.53
N PRO A 43 5.36 4.94 -12.32
CA PRO A 43 4.73 5.69 -13.41
C PRO A 43 4.15 4.82 -14.53
N GLU A 44 4.62 3.58 -14.68
CA GLU A 44 4.13 2.65 -15.70
C GLU A 44 2.95 1.79 -15.21
N LEU A 45 2.49 1.99 -13.96
CA LEU A 45 1.29 1.33 -13.44
C LEU A 45 0.05 1.87 -14.15
N THR A 46 -0.64 0.99 -14.87
CA THR A 46 -1.87 1.33 -15.59
C THR A 46 -3.08 0.87 -14.80
N TRP A 47 -4.02 1.78 -14.54
CA TRP A 47 -5.25 1.47 -13.80
C TRP A 47 -6.36 1.08 -14.75
N ASP A 48 -7.21 0.15 -14.33
CA ASP A 48 -8.48 -0.04 -15.00
C ASP A 48 -9.39 1.19 -14.83
N ASP A 49 -10.13 1.50 -15.88
CA ASP A 49 -11.14 2.56 -15.86
C ASP A 49 -12.38 2.14 -15.02
N THR A 50 -12.52 0.84 -14.74
CA THR A 50 -13.75 0.24 -14.20
C THR A 50 -13.78 -0.05 -12.71
N GLY A 51 -12.67 -0.02 -11.95
CA GLY A 51 -12.79 0.00 -10.49
C GLY A 51 -11.91 -0.97 -9.72
N GLY A 52 -10.61 -0.71 -9.71
CA GLY A 52 -9.79 -0.96 -8.52
C GLY A 52 -8.47 -1.63 -8.81
N ALA A 53 -8.27 -2.18 -10.01
CA ALA A 53 -7.05 -2.90 -10.35
C ALA A 53 -6.04 -2.02 -11.09
N GLY A 54 -4.77 -2.13 -10.70
CA GLY A 54 -3.61 -1.56 -11.39
C GLY A 54 -2.72 -2.67 -11.91
N TYR A 55 -2.22 -2.54 -13.13
CA TYR A 55 -1.39 -3.53 -13.81
C TYR A 55 -0.01 -2.94 -14.04
N TYR A 56 1.02 -3.66 -13.62
CA TYR A 56 2.41 -3.27 -13.85
C TYR A 56 3.25 -4.48 -14.20
N LYS A 57 4.23 -4.25 -15.08
CA LYS A 57 5.17 -5.27 -15.54
C LYS A 57 6.59 -4.73 -15.52
N VAL A 58 7.49 -5.44 -14.86
CA VAL A 58 8.94 -5.19 -14.85
C VAL A 58 9.68 -6.44 -15.28
N GLY A 59 10.35 -6.36 -16.43
CA GLY A 59 10.97 -7.53 -17.04
C GLY A 59 9.94 -8.65 -17.29
N ASP A 60 10.21 -9.82 -16.71
CA ASP A 60 9.32 -10.99 -16.75
C ASP A 60 8.33 -11.05 -15.57
N GLU A 61 8.43 -10.11 -14.63
CA GLU A 61 7.51 -10.02 -13.50
C GLU A 61 6.30 -9.17 -13.85
N GLU A 62 5.12 -9.71 -13.62
CA GLU A 62 3.86 -8.98 -13.70
C GLU A 62 3.23 -8.98 -12.32
N PHE A 63 2.72 -7.83 -11.91
CA PHE A 63 1.84 -7.77 -10.76
C PHE A 63 0.57 -6.97 -11.01
N ILE A 64 -0.52 -7.52 -10.47
CA ILE A 64 -1.83 -6.89 -10.45
C ILE A 64 -2.06 -6.39 -9.03
N VAL A 65 -2.15 -5.08 -8.88
CA VAL A 65 -2.51 -4.38 -7.65
C VAL A 65 -4.02 -4.24 -7.63
N SER A 66 -4.68 -4.38 -6.48
CA SER A 66 -6.09 -4.04 -6.34
C SER A 66 -6.34 -3.29 -5.05
N LEU A 67 -7.06 -2.17 -5.15
CA LEU A 67 -7.42 -1.32 -4.01
C LEU A 67 -8.85 -1.61 -3.56
N PHE A 68 -9.03 -1.86 -2.27
CA PHE A 68 -10.34 -2.07 -1.66
C PHE A 68 -10.43 -1.29 -0.35
N GLU A 69 -11.52 -0.55 -0.15
CA GLU A 69 -11.78 0.09 1.14
C GLU A 69 -12.06 -0.97 2.21
N GLN A 70 -11.28 -0.94 3.29
CA GLN A 70 -11.38 -1.86 4.42
C GLN A 70 -11.83 -1.08 5.65
N GLY A 71 -13.00 -0.46 5.49
CA GLY A 71 -13.59 0.45 6.47
C GLY A 71 -13.24 1.92 6.22
N PRO A 72 -13.72 2.83 7.07
CA PRO A 72 -13.60 4.28 6.84
C PRO A 72 -12.17 4.81 7.03
N ILE A 73 -11.24 3.98 7.51
CA ILE A 73 -9.92 4.40 7.97
C ILE A 73 -8.76 3.74 7.20
N HIS A 74 -9.00 2.62 6.51
CA HIS A 74 -7.96 1.79 5.88
C HIS A 74 -8.30 1.38 4.44
N MET A 75 -7.27 1.02 3.68
CA MET A 75 -7.39 0.46 2.34
C MET A 75 -6.51 -0.78 2.26
N ALA A 76 -7.11 -1.86 1.80
CA ALA A 76 -6.40 -3.06 1.46
C ALA A 76 -5.82 -2.93 0.05
N VAL A 77 -4.57 -3.36 -0.07
CA VAL A 77 -3.89 -3.51 -1.35
C VAL A 77 -3.53 -4.97 -1.52
N SER A 78 -4.16 -5.60 -2.51
CA SER A 78 -3.85 -6.97 -2.89
C SER A 78 -2.90 -6.97 -4.08
N ALA A 79 -1.84 -7.78 -4.03
CA ALA A 79 -0.94 -7.99 -5.16
C ALA A 79 -0.82 -9.48 -5.53
N THR A 80 -0.89 -9.80 -6.82
CA THR A 80 -0.60 -11.14 -7.37
C THR A 80 0.54 -11.06 -8.37
N GLY A 81 1.54 -11.95 -8.29
CA GLY A 81 2.70 -11.93 -9.19
C GLY A 81 3.82 -12.90 -8.79
N HIS A 82 4.86 -13.01 -9.63
CA HIS A 82 5.98 -13.95 -9.46
C HIS A 82 6.97 -13.57 -8.34
N SER A 83 6.94 -12.32 -7.83
CA SER A 83 7.82 -11.87 -6.75
C SER A 83 7.10 -10.91 -5.78
N PRO A 84 6.58 -11.39 -4.63
CA PRO A 84 6.00 -10.52 -3.61
C PRO A 84 7.00 -9.54 -2.99
N ARG A 85 8.30 -9.90 -2.99
CA ARG A 85 9.35 -9.01 -2.46
C ARG A 85 9.50 -7.74 -3.28
N GLY A 86 9.30 -7.82 -4.60
CA GLY A 86 9.32 -6.64 -5.47
C GLY A 86 8.20 -5.67 -5.13
N PHE A 87 6.97 -6.18 -5.03
CA PHE A 87 5.80 -5.35 -4.68
C PHE A 87 5.90 -4.72 -3.28
N GLN A 88 6.36 -5.50 -2.28
CA GLN A 88 6.54 -4.99 -0.92
C GLN A 88 7.51 -3.80 -0.86
N GLY A 89 8.59 -3.83 -1.67
CA GLY A 89 9.52 -2.70 -1.79
C GLY A 89 8.83 -1.43 -2.28
N TYR A 90 8.09 -1.51 -3.39
CA TYR A 90 7.31 -0.38 -3.90
C TYR A 90 6.27 0.12 -2.89
N LEU A 91 5.60 -0.78 -2.19
CA LEU A 91 4.61 -0.41 -1.18
C LEU A 91 5.23 0.40 -0.04
N ILE A 92 6.43 0.02 0.42
CA ILE A 92 7.19 0.76 1.43
C ILE A 92 7.55 2.16 0.91
N GLU A 93 8.00 2.27 -0.34
CA GLU A 93 8.33 3.56 -0.97
C GLU A 93 7.09 4.48 -1.09
N ILE A 94 5.96 3.93 -1.55
CA ILE A 94 4.68 4.64 -1.62
C ILE A 94 4.27 5.14 -0.23
N CYS A 95 4.35 4.27 0.78
CA CYS A 95 3.99 4.63 2.14
C CYS A 95 4.91 5.72 2.70
N ALA A 96 6.22 5.62 2.46
CA ALA A 96 7.19 6.64 2.88
C ALA A 96 6.93 7.99 2.21
N ALA A 97 6.68 8.01 0.89
CA ALA A 97 6.38 9.23 0.14
C ALA A 97 5.08 9.92 0.58
N ALA A 98 4.10 9.13 1.01
CA ALA A 98 2.76 9.59 1.37
C ALA A 98 2.57 9.88 2.88
N GLY A 99 3.58 9.61 3.71
CA GLY A 99 3.42 9.66 5.16
C GLY A 99 2.43 8.61 5.70
N LEU A 100 2.39 7.45 5.05
CA LEU A 100 1.54 6.29 5.38
C LEU A 100 2.39 5.15 5.94
N PHE A 101 1.71 4.11 6.40
CA PHE A 101 2.27 2.85 6.86
C PHE A 101 1.55 1.68 6.20
N ALA A 102 2.27 0.58 5.97
CA ALA A 102 1.71 -0.68 5.52
C ALA A 102 1.82 -1.75 6.61
N VAL A 103 0.79 -2.59 6.74
CA VAL A 103 0.75 -3.77 7.61
C VAL A 103 0.60 -5.03 6.76
N ASP A 104 1.38 -6.04 7.11
CA ASP A 104 1.28 -7.42 6.62
C ASP A 104 1.19 -8.35 7.81
N ASP A 105 0.22 -9.27 7.80
CA ASP A 105 -0.06 -10.20 8.89
C ASP A 105 -0.09 -9.55 10.30
N GLY A 106 -0.68 -8.34 10.37
CA GLY A 106 -0.80 -7.58 11.62
C GLY A 106 0.48 -6.85 12.09
N LEU A 107 1.58 -6.95 11.34
CA LEU A 107 2.85 -6.28 11.64
C LEU A 107 3.12 -5.15 10.66
N VAL A 108 3.59 -4.02 11.20
CA VAL A 108 3.97 -2.86 10.39
C VAL A 108 5.23 -3.18 9.59
N LEU A 109 5.13 -3.12 8.26
CA LEU A 109 6.22 -3.38 7.33
C LEU A 109 7.16 -2.18 7.17
N GLY A 110 6.59 -0.98 7.24
CA GLY A 110 7.30 0.25 6.88
C GLY A 110 6.36 1.41 6.65
N GLY A 111 6.91 2.61 6.70
CA GLY A 111 6.19 3.87 6.65
C GLY A 111 7.06 4.98 7.26
N MET A 112 6.72 6.23 6.95
CA MET A 112 7.54 7.44 7.14
C MET A 112 8.71 7.32 8.14
N LEU A 113 9.94 7.19 7.62
CA LEU A 113 11.17 7.43 8.37
C LEU A 113 11.37 8.94 8.51
N ARG A 114 10.92 9.53 9.61
CA ARG A 114 11.50 10.80 10.06
C ARG A 114 12.73 10.48 10.93
N LEU A 115 13.91 10.70 10.35
CA LEU A 115 15.16 10.87 11.09
C LEU A 115 15.06 12.08 12.02
#